data_AF-A0A6C0AMF0-F1
#
_entry.id   AF-A0A6C0AMF0-F1
#
_cell.length_a   1.000
_cell.length_b   1.000
_cell.length_c   1.000
_cell.angle_alpha   90.00
_cell.angle_beta   90.00
_cell.angle_gamma   90.00
#
_symmetry.space_group_name_H-M   'P 1'
#
loop_
_entity.id
_entity.type
_entity.pdbx_description
1 polymer ?
#
loop_
_entity_poly.entity_id
_entity_poly.type
_entity_poly.pdbx_seq_one_letter_code
_entity_poly.pdbx_strand_id
1 'polypeptide(L)'
;METQRLIRRIRNLPMNLERSYLNDIACIVDKMLEEYDIFYKDTDEKVKRGIILNKFKLDLLDKQEETIFCAGFSKNGNKCINKVFEESKYCKKHQYLTFRDQLNDTTIKQDIFVLSSNETKDNINTEDLKTKMIDDTFYYVDDHFIYERDTLKKVGYIENEFDTKNYVLTDDPFILSA
;
A
#
# COMPACT_ATOMS: atom_id res chain seq x y z
N MET A 1 14.43 -8.84 -15.00
CA MET A 1 13.18 -8.96 -15.80
C MET A 1 13.03 -10.36 -16.40
N GLU A 2 14.08 -10.96 -16.97
CA GLU A 2 14.03 -12.32 -17.52
C GLU A 2 13.85 -13.42 -16.46
N THR A 3 14.51 -13.27 -15.32
CA THR A 3 14.32 -14.16 -14.15
C THR A 3 12.86 -14.24 -13.73
N GLN A 4 12.16 -13.10 -13.65
CA GLN A 4 10.74 -13.04 -13.33
C GLN A 4 9.83 -13.69 -14.41
N ARG A 5 10.22 -13.61 -15.69
CA ARG A 5 9.50 -14.28 -16.80
C ARG A 5 9.68 -15.80 -16.77
N LEU A 6 10.90 -16.26 -16.47
CA LEU A 6 11.21 -17.68 -16.27
C LEU A 6 10.45 -18.24 -15.07
N ILE A 7 10.44 -17.52 -13.94
CA ILE A 7 9.66 -17.89 -12.74
C ILE A 7 8.16 -18.04 -13.07
N ARG A 8 7.57 -17.15 -13.87
CA ARG A 8 6.16 -17.27 -14.28
C ARG A 8 5.87 -18.49 -15.16
N ARG A 9 6.79 -18.90 -16.04
CA ARG A 9 6.64 -20.12 -16.84
C ARG A 9 6.77 -21.37 -15.98
N ILE A 10 7.65 -21.34 -14.98
CA ILE A 10 7.85 -22.44 -14.03
C ILE A 10 6.62 -22.66 -13.15
N ARG A 11 5.85 -21.60 -12.84
CA ARG A 11 4.61 -21.70 -12.04
C ARG A 11 3.46 -22.50 -12.68
N ASN A 12 3.45 -22.65 -14.01
CA ASN A 12 2.39 -23.38 -14.74
C ASN A 12 2.84 -24.79 -15.17
N LEU A 13 3.83 -25.35 -14.50
CA LEU A 13 4.39 -26.64 -14.87
C LEU A 13 3.47 -27.82 -14.50
N PRO A 14 3.32 -28.83 -15.37
CA PRO A 14 2.74 -30.11 -14.97
C PRO A 14 3.58 -30.72 -13.84
N MET A 15 2.95 -31.33 -12.83
CA MET A 15 3.61 -31.91 -11.65
C MET A 15 4.78 -32.88 -11.98
N ASN A 16 4.73 -33.55 -13.13
CA ASN A 16 5.81 -34.45 -13.57
C ASN A 16 7.07 -33.67 -13.95
N LEU A 17 6.91 -32.48 -14.52
CA LEU A 17 8.01 -31.62 -14.89
C LEU A 17 8.59 -30.95 -13.63
N GLU A 18 7.75 -30.56 -12.66
CA GLU A 18 8.18 -30.01 -11.36
C GLU A 18 9.12 -30.99 -10.63
N ARG A 19 8.76 -32.27 -10.59
CA ARG A 19 9.61 -33.33 -10.02
C ARG A 19 10.93 -33.51 -10.80
N SER A 20 10.90 -33.45 -12.12
CA SER A 20 12.12 -33.52 -12.94
C SER A 20 13.08 -32.38 -12.62
N TYR A 21 12.57 -31.14 -12.57
CA TYR A 21 13.38 -29.97 -12.23
C TYR A 21 13.99 -30.07 -10.83
N LEU A 22 13.23 -30.54 -9.84
CA LEU A 22 13.75 -30.74 -8.48
C LEU A 22 14.85 -31.79 -8.42
N ASN A 23 14.76 -32.84 -9.23
CA ASN A 23 15.81 -33.85 -9.34
C ASN A 23 17.08 -33.27 -10.00
N ASP A 24 16.92 -32.47 -11.05
CA ASP A 24 18.04 -31.82 -11.73
C ASP A 24 18.75 -30.83 -10.80
N ILE A 25 18.00 -30.02 -10.06
CA ILE A 25 18.53 -29.10 -9.04
C ILE A 25 19.26 -29.88 -7.94
N ALA A 26 18.69 -31.00 -7.49
CA ALA A 26 19.34 -31.84 -6.49
C ALA A 26 20.71 -32.33 -6.98
N CYS A 27 20.79 -32.78 -8.24
CA CYS A 27 22.04 -33.21 -8.85
C CYS A 27 23.06 -32.08 -9.00
N ILE A 28 22.62 -30.85 -9.32
CA ILE A 28 23.51 -29.67 -9.38
C ILE A 28 24.05 -29.33 -7.99
N VAL A 29 23.20 -29.34 -6.97
CA VAL A 29 23.63 -29.08 -5.58
C VAL A 29 24.61 -30.13 -5.09
N ASP A 30 24.41 -31.40 -5.48
CA ASP A 30 25.34 -32.48 -5.15
C ASP A 30 26.71 -32.24 -5.77
N LYS A 31 26.78 -31.89 -7.06
CA LYS A 31 28.04 -31.53 -7.73
C LYS A 31 28.71 -30.31 -7.10
N MET A 32 27.92 -29.29 -6.73
CA MET A 32 28.45 -28.10 -6.05
C MET A 32 29.07 -28.45 -4.69
N LEU A 33 28.48 -29.35 -3.93
CA LEU A 33 28.99 -29.78 -2.63
C LEU A 33 30.15 -30.78 -2.72
N GLU A 34 30.31 -31.46 -3.86
CA GLU A 34 31.49 -32.26 -4.19
C GLU A 34 32.69 -31.39 -4.54
N GLU A 35 32.48 -30.31 -5.29
CA GLU A 35 33.55 -29.42 -5.76
C GLU A 35 33.92 -28.32 -4.75
N TYR A 36 32.95 -27.87 -3.92
CA TYR A 36 33.13 -26.71 -3.04
C TYR A 36 32.61 -26.96 -1.63
N ASP A 37 33.36 -26.48 -0.64
CA ASP A 37 32.89 -26.33 0.73
C ASP A 37 32.12 -25.02 0.87
N ILE A 38 30.83 -25.12 1.18
CA ILE A 38 29.92 -23.97 1.30
C ILE A 38 29.73 -23.64 2.77
N PHE A 39 30.01 -22.41 3.17
CA PHE A 39 29.89 -21.91 4.56
C PHE A 39 28.86 -20.79 4.66
N TYR A 40 28.33 -20.55 5.86
CA TYR A 40 27.53 -19.36 6.11
C TYR A 40 28.42 -18.13 6.12
N LYS A 41 27.83 -16.98 5.73
CA LYS A 41 28.54 -15.73 5.73
C LYS A 41 29.00 -15.39 7.15
N ASP A 42 30.27 -15.04 7.29
CA ASP A 42 30.90 -14.64 8.55
C ASP A 42 30.93 -15.76 9.62
N THR A 43 30.80 -17.03 9.22
CA THR A 43 31.00 -18.19 10.11
C THR A 43 31.78 -19.32 9.44
N ASP A 44 32.41 -20.17 10.26
CA ASP A 44 33.05 -21.42 9.81
C ASP A 44 32.07 -22.61 9.77
N GLU A 45 30.76 -22.35 9.86
CA GLU A 45 29.74 -23.38 9.83
C GLU A 45 29.44 -23.80 8.40
N LYS A 46 29.69 -25.09 8.09
CA LYS A 46 29.40 -25.67 6.77
C LYS A 46 27.90 -25.82 6.57
N VAL A 47 27.41 -25.32 5.44
CA VAL A 47 25.99 -25.38 5.08
C VAL A 47 25.61 -26.82 4.73
N LYS A 48 24.57 -27.33 5.40
CA LYS A 48 24.03 -28.67 5.10
C LYS A 48 23.31 -28.68 3.76
N ARG A 49 23.46 -29.78 3.01
CA ARG A 49 22.76 -30.05 1.75
C ARG A 49 21.27 -29.71 1.79
N GLY A 50 20.58 -30.16 2.85
CA GLY A 50 19.14 -29.95 3.00
C GLY A 50 18.74 -28.48 3.04
N ILE A 51 19.62 -27.59 3.52
CA ILE A 51 19.35 -26.16 3.64
C ILE A 51 19.44 -25.49 2.26
N ILE A 52 20.43 -25.87 1.46
CA ILE A 52 20.58 -25.38 0.08
C ILE A 52 19.39 -25.84 -0.77
N LEU A 53 19.03 -27.13 -0.68
CA LEU A 53 17.89 -27.67 -1.39
C LEU A 53 16.57 -27.05 -0.95
N ASN A 54 16.37 -26.85 0.34
CA ASN A 54 15.16 -26.20 0.84
C ASN A 54 15.09 -24.75 0.40
N LYS A 55 16.22 -24.04 0.32
CA LYS A 55 16.25 -22.68 -0.23
C LYS A 55 15.84 -22.65 -1.69
N PHE A 56 16.39 -23.51 -2.54
CA PHE A 56 15.95 -23.62 -3.94
C PHE A 56 14.50 -24.08 -4.06
N LYS A 57 14.06 -25.05 -3.25
CA LYS A 57 12.67 -25.49 -3.22
C LYS A 57 11.72 -24.37 -2.82
N LEU A 58 12.06 -23.57 -1.82
CA LEU A 58 11.27 -22.40 -1.44
C LEU A 58 11.30 -21.38 -2.58
N ASP A 59 12.46 -21.02 -3.12
CA ASP A 59 12.54 -20.00 -4.18
C ASP A 59 11.83 -20.42 -5.49
N LEU A 60 11.84 -21.71 -5.85
CA LEU A 60 11.21 -22.25 -7.06
C LEU A 60 9.76 -22.70 -6.87
N LEU A 61 9.48 -23.34 -5.74
CA LEU A 61 8.19 -23.90 -5.38
C LEU A 61 7.47 -23.05 -4.34
N ASP A 62 7.84 -21.78 -4.15
CA ASP A 62 7.08 -20.79 -3.37
C ASP A 62 5.69 -20.61 -4.02
N LYS A 63 4.87 -21.62 -3.78
CA LYS A 63 3.51 -21.59 -3.28
C LYS A 63 3.59 -21.02 -1.87
N GLN A 64 4.24 -19.86 -1.70
CA GLN A 64 4.22 -19.11 -0.46
C GLN A 64 2.79 -18.61 -0.34
N GLU A 65 2.01 -19.45 0.33
CA GLU A 65 0.58 -19.37 0.54
C GLU A 65 -0.19 -19.38 -0.79
N GLU A 66 -1.38 -19.99 -0.83
CA GLU A 66 -2.35 -19.48 -1.79
C GLU A 66 -2.39 -17.98 -1.52
N THR A 67 -1.89 -17.14 -2.42
CA THR A 67 -2.16 -15.71 -2.30
C THR A 67 -3.66 -15.60 -2.44
N ILE A 68 -4.37 -15.68 -1.32
CA ILE A 68 -5.82 -15.64 -1.31
C ILE A 68 -6.12 -14.23 -1.77
N PHE A 69 -6.68 -14.14 -2.96
CA PHE A 69 -7.12 -12.87 -3.50
C PHE A 69 -8.44 -12.51 -2.86
N CYS A 70 -8.62 -11.22 -2.60
CA CYS A 70 -9.84 -10.68 -2.06
C CYS A 70 -11.06 -11.21 -2.83
N ALA A 71 -12.06 -11.72 -2.10
CA ALA A 71 -13.31 -12.21 -2.70
C ALA A 71 -14.20 -11.09 -3.27
N GLY A 72 -13.88 -9.82 -2.99
CA GLY A 72 -14.65 -8.66 -3.44
C GLY A 72 -14.55 -8.37 -4.93
N PHE A 73 -15.51 -7.62 -5.45
CA PHE A 73 -15.54 -7.13 -6.83
C PHE A 73 -15.28 -5.62 -6.89
N SER A 74 -14.69 -5.17 -7.99
CA SER A 74 -14.54 -3.74 -8.31
C SER A 74 -15.87 -3.14 -8.76
N LYS A 75 -15.97 -1.81 -8.78
CA LYS A 75 -17.15 -1.08 -9.28
C LYS A 75 -17.51 -1.43 -10.73
N ASN A 76 -16.52 -1.91 -11.50
CA ASN A 76 -16.66 -2.32 -12.90
C ASN A 76 -17.02 -3.81 -13.04
N GLY A 77 -17.32 -4.52 -11.96
CA GLY A 77 -17.69 -5.94 -11.97
C GLY A 77 -16.52 -6.92 -12.04
N ASN A 78 -15.28 -6.45 -12.18
CA ASN A 78 -14.10 -7.32 -12.21
C ASN A 78 -13.71 -7.79 -10.80
N LYS A 79 -13.21 -9.02 -10.68
CA LYS A 79 -12.70 -9.57 -9.41
C LYS A 79 -11.53 -8.74 -8.88
N CYS A 80 -11.49 -8.52 -7.56
CA CYS A 80 -10.42 -7.79 -6.91
C CYS A 80 -9.10 -8.59 -7.00
N ILE A 81 -8.05 -7.91 -7.44
CA ILE A 81 -6.69 -8.47 -7.57
C ILE A 81 -5.83 -8.22 -6.32
N ASN A 82 -6.38 -7.53 -5.32
CA ASN A 82 -5.65 -7.27 -4.08
C ASN A 82 -5.58 -8.53 -3.22
N LYS A 83 -4.45 -8.72 -2.54
CA LYS A 83 -4.28 -9.79 -1.56
C LYS A 83 -5.24 -9.60 -0.38
N VAL A 84 -5.68 -10.73 0.18
CA VAL A 84 -6.39 -10.77 1.45
C VAL A 84 -5.54 -10.17 2.56
N PHE A 85 -6.21 -9.48 3.48
CA PHE A 85 -5.61 -8.90 4.67
C PHE A 85 -5.81 -9.86 5.86
N GLU A 86 -4.71 -10.34 6.44
CA GLU A 86 -4.70 -11.19 7.64
C GLU A 86 -5.63 -12.43 7.50
N GLU A 87 -6.44 -12.73 8.52
CA GLU A 87 -7.39 -13.85 8.54
C GLU A 87 -8.73 -13.54 7.81
N SER A 88 -8.82 -12.42 7.10
CA SER A 88 -10.05 -12.03 6.39
C SER A 88 -10.25 -12.84 5.10
N LYS A 89 -11.42 -12.67 4.46
CA LYS A 89 -11.66 -13.10 3.07
C LYS A 89 -11.47 -11.96 2.06
N TYR A 90 -11.18 -10.76 2.55
CA TYR A 90 -11.14 -9.53 1.77
C TYR A 90 -9.81 -8.79 1.93
N CYS A 91 -9.48 -7.94 0.97
CA CYS A 91 -8.39 -6.96 1.15
C CYS A 91 -8.85 -5.87 2.12
N LYS A 92 -7.90 -5.12 2.71
CA LYS A 92 -8.17 -4.04 3.68
C LYS A 92 -9.30 -3.09 3.26
N LYS A 93 -9.37 -2.73 1.98
CA LYS A 93 -10.42 -1.85 1.42
C LYS A 93 -11.79 -2.52 1.40
N HIS A 94 -11.86 -3.76 0.91
CA HIS A 94 -13.14 -4.50 0.84
C HIS A 94 -13.61 -4.95 2.22
N GLN A 95 -12.70 -5.25 3.14
CA GLN A 95 -13.03 -5.53 4.53
C GLN A 95 -13.68 -4.32 5.20
N TYR A 96 -13.12 -3.12 5.00
CA TYR A 96 -13.72 -1.88 5.49
C TYR A 96 -15.11 -1.63 4.87
N LEU A 97 -15.27 -1.86 3.57
CA LEU A 97 -16.57 -1.70 2.91
C LEU A 97 -17.61 -2.69 3.47
N THR A 98 -17.25 -3.96 3.63
CA THR A 98 -18.17 -4.95 4.23
C THR A 98 -18.50 -4.61 5.68
N PHE A 99 -17.54 -4.11 6.45
CA PHE A 99 -17.75 -3.68 7.83
C PHE A 99 -18.64 -2.44 7.89
N ARG A 100 -18.44 -1.46 7.00
CA ARG A 100 -19.27 -0.26 6.89
C ARG A 100 -20.70 -0.60 6.48
N ASP A 101 -20.88 -1.52 5.54
CA ASP A 101 -22.21 -1.95 5.11
C ASP A 101 -22.94 -2.70 6.26
N GLN A 102 -22.23 -3.53 7.03
CA GLN A 102 -22.75 -4.13 8.26
C GLN A 102 -23.08 -3.10 9.35
N LEU A 103 -22.27 -2.05 9.50
CA LEU A 103 -22.55 -0.93 10.40
C LEU A 103 -23.76 -0.13 9.94
N ASN A 104 -23.93 0.12 8.64
CA ASN A 104 -25.13 0.79 8.12
C ASN A 104 -26.39 -0.04 8.36
N ASP A 105 -26.32 -1.36 8.24
CA ASP A 105 -27.43 -2.25 8.56
C ASP A 105 -27.75 -2.32 10.07
N THR A 106 -26.75 -2.12 10.94
CA THR A 106 -26.91 -2.15 12.41
C THR A 106 -27.20 -0.78 13.04
N THR A 107 -26.74 0.32 12.45
CA THR A 107 -27.04 1.72 12.85
C THR A 107 -28.50 2.10 12.61
N ILE A 108 -29.22 1.40 11.73
CA ILE A 108 -30.69 1.52 11.65
C ILE A 108 -31.37 0.98 12.93
N LYS A 109 -30.65 0.24 13.80
CA LYS A 109 -31.22 -0.40 15.01
C LYS A 109 -30.59 -0.05 16.35
N GLN A 110 -29.46 0.67 16.41
CA GLN A 110 -28.86 1.02 17.70
C GLN A 110 -28.35 2.46 17.69
N ASP A 111 -28.83 3.25 18.65
CA ASP A 111 -28.36 4.59 18.98
C ASP A 111 -26.85 4.55 19.29
N ILE A 112 -26.01 4.96 18.33
CA ILE A 112 -24.56 4.99 18.51
C ILE A 112 -24.13 6.32 19.11
N PHE A 113 -23.49 6.25 20.28
CA PHE A 113 -22.71 7.33 20.86
C PHE A 113 -21.37 7.43 20.11
N VAL A 114 -21.15 8.54 19.41
CA VAL A 114 -19.93 8.82 18.65
C VAL A 114 -18.89 9.41 19.60
N LEU A 115 -17.81 8.67 19.89
CA LEU A 115 -16.57 9.26 20.36
C LEU A 115 -15.86 9.86 19.15
N SER A 116 -16.07 11.15 18.93
CA SER A 116 -15.28 11.94 17.97
C SER A 116 -13.81 11.87 18.39
N SER A 117 -13.01 11.08 17.68
CA SER A 117 -11.58 11.35 17.56
C SER A 117 -11.45 12.81 17.21
N ASN A 118 -10.64 13.54 17.97
CA ASN A 118 -10.37 14.95 17.74
C ASN A 118 -9.85 15.15 16.30
N GLU A 119 -10.78 15.34 15.36
CA GLU A 119 -10.60 16.35 14.33
C GLU A 119 -10.30 17.60 15.16
N THR A 120 -9.06 18.06 15.10
CA THR A 120 -8.81 19.48 15.23
C THR A 120 -9.64 20.11 14.10
N LYS A 121 -10.92 20.36 14.40
CA LYS A 121 -11.61 21.49 13.83
C LYS A 121 -10.69 22.63 14.18
N ASP A 122 -9.82 22.99 13.25
CA ASP A 122 -9.18 24.27 13.29
C ASP A 122 -10.35 25.23 13.41
N ASN A 123 -10.52 25.78 14.61
CA ASN A 123 -11.48 26.84 14.89
C ASN A 123 -10.97 28.07 14.15
N ILE A 124 -10.98 28.01 12.82
CA ILE A 124 -10.69 29.15 11.97
C ILE A 124 -11.95 30.00 12.08
N ASN A 125 -11.83 31.09 12.81
CA ASN A 125 -12.89 32.07 12.97
C ASN A 125 -13.13 32.67 11.58
N THR A 126 -14.22 32.27 10.93
CA THR A 126 -14.54 32.65 9.53
C THR A 126 -14.89 34.13 9.39
N GLU A 127 -15.10 34.84 10.51
CA GLU A 127 -15.46 36.26 10.53
C GLU A 127 -14.31 37.18 10.11
N ASP A 128 -13.05 36.73 10.24
CA ASP A 128 -11.86 37.55 9.95
C ASP A 128 -11.21 37.25 8.57
N LEU A 129 -11.73 36.26 7.83
CA LEU A 129 -11.17 35.86 6.54
C LEU A 129 -11.61 36.79 5.41
N LYS A 130 -10.65 37.24 4.59
CA LYS A 130 -10.93 38.08 3.42
C LYS A 130 -11.13 37.19 2.20
N THR A 131 -12.13 37.52 1.39
CA THR A 131 -12.34 36.83 0.10
C THR A 131 -11.43 37.41 -0.97
N LYS A 132 -10.70 36.57 -1.70
CA LYS A 132 -9.85 36.97 -2.84
C LYS A 132 -10.14 36.09 -4.05
N MET A 133 -10.12 36.69 -5.24
CA MET A 133 -10.21 35.97 -6.50
C MET A 133 -8.79 35.63 -6.98
N ILE A 134 -8.53 34.35 -7.20
CA ILE A 134 -7.26 33.79 -7.68
C ILE A 134 -7.63 32.80 -8.77
N ASP A 135 -7.06 32.92 -9.97
CA ASP A 135 -7.31 32.03 -11.11
C ASP A 135 -8.81 31.76 -11.36
N ASP A 136 -9.59 32.84 -11.48
CA ASP A 136 -11.04 32.84 -11.71
C ASP A 136 -11.90 32.14 -10.64
N THR A 137 -11.30 31.77 -9.51
CA THR A 137 -11.96 31.10 -8.39
C THR A 137 -11.86 31.95 -7.11
N PHE A 138 -12.92 31.93 -6.29
CA PHE A 138 -12.94 32.68 -5.04
C PHE A 138 -12.44 31.81 -3.88
N TYR A 139 -11.46 32.33 -3.14
CA TYR A 139 -10.88 31.70 -1.97
C TYR A 139 -11.04 32.59 -0.73
N TYR A 140 -11.02 31.98 0.45
CA TYR A 140 -10.80 32.70 1.70
C TYR A 140 -9.31 32.82 1.97
N VAL A 141 -8.88 33.96 2.50
CA VAL A 141 -7.47 34.27 2.66
C VAL A 141 -7.27 34.99 4.00
N ASP A 142 -6.22 34.60 4.72
CA ASP A 142 -5.73 35.32 5.91
C ASP A 142 -4.43 36.08 5.58
N ASP A 143 -3.51 36.25 6.54
CA ASP A 143 -2.22 36.90 6.30
C ASP A 143 -1.14 35.98 5.72
N HIS A 144 -1.32 34.66 5.80
CA HIS A 144 -0.30 33.64 5.47
C HIS A 144 -0.81 32.55 4.51
N PHE A 145 -2.10 32.22 4.53
CA PHE A 145 -2.68 31.04 3.88
C PHE A 145 -3.94 31.37 3.07
N ILE A 146 -4.19 30.49 2.10
CA ILE A 146 -5.35 30.50 1.21
C ILE A 146 -6.17 29.24 1.49
N TYR A 147 -7.48 29.39 1.60
CA TYR A 147 -8.43 28.36 1.98
C TYR A 147 -9.54 28.20 0.95
N GLU A 148 -9.92 26.94 0.72
CA GLU A 148 -11.08 26.60 -0.09
C GLU A 148 -12.38 26.96 0.63
N ARG A 149 -13.36 27.55 -0.09
CA ARG A 149 -14.59 28.06 0.53
C ARG A 149 -15.49 26.97 1.11
N ASP A 150 -15.55 25.82 0.46
CA ASP A 150 -16.48 24.75 0.82
C ASP A 150 -15.95 23.88 1.96
N THR A 151 -14.62 23.69 2.01
CA THR A 151 -13.98 22.76 2.95
C THR A 151 -13.14 23.43 4.02
N LEU A 152 -12.84 24.73 3.88
CA LEU A 152 -11.90 25.49 4.71
C LEU A 152 -10.50 24.86 4.80
N LYS A 153 -10.14 24.01 3.84
CA LYS A 153 -8.81 23.43 3.77
C LYS A 153 -7.82 24.43 3.21
N LYS A 154 -6.61 24.44 3.77
CA LYS A 154 -5.46 25.16 3.22
C LYS A 154 -5.16 24.59 1.81
N VAL A 155 -5.11 25.47 0.82
CA VAL A 155 -4.86 25.16 -0.60
C VAL A 155 -3.78 26.05 -1.21
N GLY A 156 -3.15 26.90 -0.39
CA GLY A 156 -2.13 27.83 -0.82
C GLY A 156 -1.60 28.69 0.31
N TYR A 157 -0.62 29.51 -0.02
CA TYR A 157 0.04 30.45 0.89
C TYR A 157 0.25 31.81 0.23
N ILE A 158 0.56 32.81 1.05
CA ILE A 158 0.79 34.19 0.63
C ILE A 158 2.26 34.53 0.86
N GLU A 159 2.95 34.90 -0.20
CA GLU A 159 4.29 35.48 -0.12
C GLU A 159 4.19 36.99 -0.12
N ASN A 160 4.76 37.62 0.91
CA ASN A 160 4.88 39.07 0.99
C ASN A 160 6.29 39.47 0.55
N GLU A 161 6.47 39.81 -0.72
CA GLU A 161 7.73 40.37 -1.24
C GLU A 161 7.54 41.86 -1.53
N PHE A 162 8.37 42.71 -0.91
CA PHE A 162 8.50 44.16 -1.20
C PHE A 162 7.17 44.91 -1.42
N ASP A 163 6.23 44.80 -0.47
CA ASP A 163 4.87 45.40 -0.50
C ASP A 163 3.90 44.82 -1.54
N THR A 164 4.27 43.75 -2.25
CA THR A 164 3.37 42.99 -3.12
C THR A 164 2.99 41.66 -2.48
N LYS A 165 1.67 41.41 -2.37
CA LYS A 165 1.14 40.12 -1.91
C LYS A 165 0.99 39.18 -3.11
N ASN A 166 1.82 38.14 -3.17
CA ASN A 166 1.72 37.07 -4.15
C ASN A 166 0.93 35.90 -3.56
N TYR A 167 -0.08 35.45 -4.29
CA TYR A 167 -0.96 34.36 -3.87
C TYR A 167 -0.58 33.09 -4.63
N VAL A 168 -0.12 32.06 -3.92
CA VAL A 168 0.39 30.82 -4.52
C VAL A 168 -0.47 29.65 -4.09
N LEU A 169 -1.14 29.01 -5.05
CA LEU A 169 -1.87 27.77 -4.82
C LEU A 169 -0.90 26.58 -4.90
N THR A 170 -0.98 25.67 -3.93
CA THR A 170 -0.13 24.47 -3.87
C THR A 170 -0.84 23.35 -3.14
N ASP A 171 -0.57 22.11 -3.55
CA ASP A 171 -1.02 20.90 -2.88
C ASP A 171 0.09 20.30 -1.98
N ASP A 172 1.24 20.97 -1.83
CA ASP A 172 2.36 20.47 -1.05
C ASP A 172 2.03 20.52 0.46
N PRO A 173 1.90 19.35 1.13
CA PRO A 173 1.53 19.31 2.53
C PRO A 173 2.57 19.93 3.46
N PHE A 174 3.86 19.97 3.10
CA PHE A 174 4.91 20.52 3.95
C PHE A 174 4.85 22.04 4.06
N ILE A 175 4.42 22.70 2.98
CA ILE A 175 4.28 24.15 2.91
C ILE A 175 3.00 24.59 3.65
N LEU A 176 1.93 23.79 3.56
CA LEU A 176 0.64 24.08 4.16
C LEU A 176 0.53 23.63 5.63
N SER A 177 1.40 22.73 6.09
CA SER A 177 1.47 22.32 7.49
C SER A 177 2.25 23.27 8.40
N ALA A 178 2.90 24.28 7.82
CA ALA A 178 3.68 25.28 8.57
C ALA A 178 2.81 26.21 9.41
#